data_AF-A0A4Q5ULA1-F1
#
_entry.id   AF-A0A4Q5ULA1-F1
#
_cell.length_a   1.000
_cell.length_b   1.000
_cell.length_c   1.000
_cell.angle_alpha   90.00
_cell.angle_beta   90.00
_cell.angle_gamma   90.00
#
_symmetry.space_group_name_H-M   'P 1'
#
loop_
_entity.id
_entity.type
_entity.pdbx_description
1 polymer ?
#
loop_
_entity_poly.entity_id
_entity_poly.type
_entity_poly.pdbx_seq_one_letter_code
_entity_poly.pdbx_strand_id
1 'polypeptide(L)'
;PVVDALKKWKINAVVDGEVVVVNDDGISNFGDLQNWRSEADGHLFYYVFDLLWINGRNLSGLPLTERRTVLEQNLPKDGIIRLSTSFESSGLDFFEAAKNMGLEGIVAKKKDSLYTSGNRTKDWLKIKANKRQEMVIGGYTKNTDSSKLFSALLVGVYENGKLRYTGKVGTGFNDKMQKEMLATFKKYIIKTPPFDETPDINKPSRFRPNPPKATATWLKPELVCEVSFTEMTSDGIMRHPSFEGMRTDKNARQVVEEKPQKTLATVEKKNKASMIRPAGEKTRRTLLNPTDETQVRKVNGHELKFTNLSKVYWPKDEITKRDLLNYYYRVAPYILPYLKNRPQSMLRHPDGIEGEAFFYKDVTGKAPSWVETYKYKSDSDGRVRNYLVAKDEASLLYMASLGAIEMNPWHSTVQKEDNPDWCI
;
A
#
# COMPACT_ATOMS: atom_id res chain seq x y z
N PRO A 1 -6.48 4.09 -22.35
CA PRO A 1 -5.73 3.00 -23.00
C PRO A 1 -5.59 1.72 -22.14
N VAL A 2 -4.92 1.76 -20.98
CA VAL A 2 -4.71 0.54 -20.15
C VAL A 2 -6.03 -0.08 -19.70
N VAL A 3 -6.96 0.72 -19.17
CA VAL A 3 -8.30 0.24 -18.79
C VAL A 3 -9.04 -0.39 -19.97
N ASP A 4 -8.93 0.19 -21.16
CA ASP A 4 -9.59 -0.33 -22.36
C ASP A 4 -8.97 -1.64 -22.83
N ALA A 5 -7.64 -1.77 -22.74
CA ALA A 5 -6.94 -3.01 -23.01
C ALA A 5 -7.33 -4.11 -22.00
N LEU A 6 -7.43 -3.78 -20.71
CA LEU A 6 -7.90 -4.71 -19.67
C LEU A 6 -9.34 -5.17 -19.92
N LYS A 7 -10.24 -4.27 -20.34
CA LYS A 7 -11.62 -4.62 -20.74
C LYS A 7 -11.64 -5.57 -21.95
N LYS A 8 -10.75 -5.36 -22.93
CA LYS A 8 -10.63 -6.22 -24.12
C LYS A 8 -10.00 -7.58 -23.83
N TRP A 9 -9.17 -7.67 -22.78
CA TRP A 9 -8.54 -8.93 -22.37
C TRP A 9 -9.58 -9.97 -21.94
N LYS A 10 -10.72 -9.53 -21.37
CA LYS A 10 -11.89 -10.38 -21.07
C LYS A 10 -11.59 -11.63 -20.21
N ILE A 11 -10.56 -11.56 -19.35
CA ILE A 11 -10.31 -12.59 -18.34
C ILE A 11 -10.84 -12.14 -16.98
N ASN A 12 -11.31 -13.10 -16.17
CA ASN A 12 -11.68 -12.84 -14.78
C ASN A 12 -10.48 -13.18 -13.89
N ALA A 13 -9.63 -12.20 -13.63
CA ALA A 13 -8.33 -12.41 -12.99
C ALA A 13 -7.89 -11.23 -12.13
N VAL A 14 -6.96 -11.51 -11.20
CA VAL A 14 -6.18 -10.51 -10.48
C VAL A 14 -4.72 -10.69 -10.85
N VAL A 15 -4.14 -9.69 -11.51
CA VAL A 15 -2.75 -9.66 -11.97
C VAL A 15 -1.95 -8.59 -11.26
N ASP A 16 -0.64 -8.79 -11.18
CA ASP A 16 0.30 -7.81 -10.64
C ASP A 16 1.30 -7.41 -11.73
N GLY A 17 1.57 -6.11 -11.83
CA GLY A 17 2.29 -5.53 -12.96
C GLY A 17 2.65 -4.06 -12.78
N GLU A 18 3.48 -3.55 -13.68
CA GLU A 18 3.94 -2.16 -13.69
C GLU A 18 3.43 -1.45 -14.95
N VAL A 19 2.84 -0.26 -14.80
CA VAL A 19 2.52 0.62 -15.93
C VAL A 19 3.72 1.51 -16.19
N VAL A 20 4.17 1.57 -17.44
CA VAL A 20 5.36 2.34 -17.82
C VAL A 20 5.10 3.11 -19.11
N VAL A 21 5.78 4.23 -19.27
CA VAL A 21 5.93 4.92 -20.56
C VAL A 21 7.32 4.62 -21.08
N VAL A 22 7.38 4.17 -22.32
CA VAL A 22 8.61 3.78 -23.00
C VAL A 22 8.85 4.72 -24.18
N ASN A 23 10.06 5.23 -24.29
CA ASN A 23 10.49 6.06 -25.42
C ASN A 23 10.87 5.21 -26.64
N ASP A 24 11.23 5.84 -27.75
CA ASP A 24 11.57 5.15 -29.00
C ASP A 24 12.81 4.23 -28.86
N ASP A 25 13.68 4.50 -27.90
CA ASP A 25 14.86 3.69 -27.57
C ASP A 25 14.54 2.48 -26.69
N GLY A 26 13.27 2.28 -26.30
CA GLY A 26 12.85 1.16 -25.46
C GLY A 26 13.11 1.34 -23.96
N ILE A 27 13.49 2.55 -23.53
CA ILE A 27 13.82 2.87 -22.14
C ILE A 27 12.58 3.46 -21.45
N SER A 28 12.27 2.96 -20.25
CA SER A 28 11.20 3.50 -19.41
C SER A 28 11.70 4.52 -18.40
N ASN A 29 11.02 5.67 -18.29
CA ASN A 29 11.28 6.68 -17.26
C ASN A 29 10.01 6.96 -16.44
N PHE A 30 10.14 7.03 -15.12
CA PHE A 30 9.05 7.34 -14.21
C PHE A 30 8.49 8.75 -14.43
N GLY A 31 9.36 9.74 -14.69
CA GLY A 31 8.95 11.11 -15.01
C GLY A 31 8.07 11.19 -16.24
N ASP A 32 8.34 10.37 -17.27
CA ASP A 32 7.53 10.32 -18.48
C ASP A 32 6.12 9.80 -18.18
N LEU A 33 5.99 8.77 -17.32
CA LEU A 33 4.69 8.28 -16.86
C LEU A 33 3.87 9.36 -16.13
N GLN A 34 4.51 10.18 -15.28
CA GLN A 34 3.82 11.26 -14.57
C GLN A 34 3.36 12.39 -15.50
N ASN A 35 4.15 12.66 -16.52
CA ASN A 35 3.91 13.73 -17.48
C ASN A 35 3.08 13.29 -18.68
N TRP A 36 2.84 11.99 -18.84
CA TRP A 36 2.05 11.43 -19.93
C TRP A 36 0.64 12.00 -19.92
N ARG A 37 0.22 12.58 -21.04
CA ARG A 37 -1.14 13.08 -21.26
C ARG A 37 -1.79 12.42 -22.47
N SER A 38 -0.99 11.98 -23.44
CA SER A 38 -1.45 11.36 -24.67
C SER A 38 -0.39 10.45 -25.27
N GLU A 39 -0.78 9.67 -26.28
CA GLU A 39 0.13 8.79 -27.03
C GLU A 39 1.28 9.54 -27.73
N ALA A 40 1.16 10.86 -27.91
CA ALA A 40 2.24 11.71 -28.41
C ALA A 40 3.40 11.90 -27.40
N ASP A 41 3.16 11.64 -26.11
CA ASP A 41 4.18 11.76 -25.05
C ASP A 41 4.97 10.45 -24.82
N GLY A 42 4.72 9.41 -25.64
CA GLY A 42 5.41 8.12 -25.57
C GLY A 42 4.46 6.92 -25.50
N HIS A 43 5.03 5.72 -25.62
CA HIS A 43 4.27 4.48 -25.69
C HIS A 43 3.96 3.93 -24.29
N LEU A 44 2.68 3.91 -23.94
CA LEU A 44 2.20 3.39 -22.66
C LEU A 44 2.06 1.86 -22.70
N PHE A 45 2.74 1.15 -21.79
CA PHE A 45 2.67 -0.30 -21.64
C PHE A 45 2.28 -0.68 -20.20
N TYR A 46 1.65 -1.84 -20.06
CA TYR A 46 1.40 -2.50 -18.78
C TYR A 46 2.13 -3.85 -18.76
N TYR A 47 3.28 -3.90 -18.08
CA TYR A 47 4.07 -5.12 -17.96
C TYR A 47 3.61 -5.93 -16.76
N VAL A 48 2.88 -7.01 -17.03
CA VAL A 48 2.38 -7.96 -16.04
C VAL A 48 3.48 -8.95 -15.68
N PHE A 49 3.72 -9.16 -14.40
CA PHE A 49 4.79 -10.04 -13.92
C PHE A 49 4.32 -11.16 -12.98
N ASP A 50 3.06 -11.15 -12.54
CA ASP A 50 2.45 -12.21 -11.71
C ASP A 50 0.93 -12.32 -11.92
N LEU A 51 0.36 -13.48 -11.60
CA LEU A 51 -1.08 -13.78 -11.63
C LEU A 51 -1.48 -14.38 -10.28
N LEU A 52 -2.33 -13.68 -9.54
CA LEU A 52 -2.67 -14.02 -8.15
C LEU A 52 -3.95 -14.83 -8.05
N TRP A 53 -4.88 -14.60 -8.97
CA TRP A 53 -6.19 -15.25 -8.98
C TRP A 53 -6.75 -15.29 -10.40
N ILE A 54 -7.45 -16.37 -10.76
CA ILE A 54 -8.15 -16.50 -12.05
C ILE A 54 -9.36 -17.43 -11.95
N ASN A 55 -10.50 -17.02 -12.49
CA ASN A 55 -11.72 -17.85 -12.63
C ASN A 55 -12.12 -18.62 -11.34
N GLY A 56 -12.14 -17.94 -10.19
CA GLY A 56 -12.50 -18.55 -8.90
C GLY A 56 -11.34 -19.21 -8.15
N ARG A 57 -10.16 -19.34 -8.77
CA ARG A 57 -9.00 -20.03 -8.19
C ARG A 57 -7.97 -19.04 -7.68
N ASN A 58 -7.61 -19.19 -6.41
CA ASN A 58 -6.48 -18.49 -5.82
C ASN A 58 -5.18 -19.20 -6.19
N LEU A 59 -4.24 -18.48 -6.81
CA LEU A 59 -2.94 -18.99 -7.22
C LEU A 59 -1.81 -18.56 -6.26
N SER A 60 -2.08 -17.70 -5.27
CA SER A 60 -1.04 -17.15 -4.39
C SER A 60 -0.24 -18.22 -3.62
N GLY A 61 -0.85 -19.38 -3.38
CA GLY A 61 -0.24 -20.55 -2.75
C GLY A 61 0.57 -21.45 -3.69
N LEU A 62 0.63 -21.14 -4.98
CA LEU A 62 1.46 -21.87 -5.95
C LEU A 62 2.85 -21.24 -6.08
N PRO A 63 3.89 -22.02 -6.45
CA PRO A 63 5.19 -21.50 -6.83
C PRO A 63 5.11 -20.42 -7.92
N LEU A 64 6.02 -19.43 -7.87
CA LEU A 64 6.08 -18.35 -8.87
C LEU A 64 6.16 -18.88 -10.31
N THR A 65 6.92 -19.96 -10.54
CA THR A 65 7.00 -20.60 -11.85
C THR A 65 5.64 -21.06 -12.37
N GLU A 66 4.82 -21.68 -11.51
CA GLU A 66 3.49 -22.14 -11.91
C GLU A 66 2.54 -20.97 -12.16
N ARG A 67 2.56 -19.94 -11.31
CA ARG A 67 1.75 -18.72 -11.52
C ARG A 67 2.09 -18.03 -12.83
N ARG A 68 3.39 -17.97 -13.18
CA ARG A 68 3.86 -17.42 -14.45
C ARG A 68 3.44 -18.25 -15.66
N THR A 69 3.50 -19.58 -15.57
CA THR A 69 2.99 -20.45 -16.64
C THR A 69 1.51 -20.17 -16.93
N VAL A 70 0.68 -20.04 -15.88
CA VAL A 70 -0.74 -19.71 -16.05
C VAL A 70 -0.91 -18.30 -16.62
N LEU A 71 -0.13 -17.32 -16.15
CA LEU A 71 -0.14 -15.97 -16.69
C LEU A 71 0.15 -15.95 -18.20
N GLU A 72 1.22 -16.62 -18.62
CA GLU A 72 1.66 -16.66 -20.02
C GLU A 72 0.61 -17.28 -20.94
N GLN A 73 -0.04 -18.36 -20.50
CA GLN A 73 -1.13 -19.00 -21.25
C GLN A 73 -2.37 -18.11 -21.41
N ASN A 74 -2.55 -17.14 -20.53
CA ASN A 74 -3.72 -16.27 -20.51
C ASN A 74 -3.42 -14.86 -21.01
N LEU A 75 -2.18 -14.51 -21.35
CA LEU A 75 -1.79 -13.17 -21.78
C LEU A 75 -2.37 -12.83 -23.18
N PRO A 76 -2.78 -11.57 -23.45
CA PRO A 76 -3.10 -11.18 -24.82
C PRO A 76 -1.86 -11.29 -25.71
N LYS A 77 -2.06 -11.73 -26.96
CA LYS A 77 -0.96 -11.89 -27.94
C LYS A 77 -0.33 -10.57 -28.35
N ASP A 78 -1.17 -9.53 -28.46
CA ASP A 78 -0.77 -8.21 -28.97
C ASP A 78 -1.31 -7.09 -28.09
N GLY A 79 -0.67 -5.92 -28.20
CA GLY A 79 -1.11 -4.67 -27.60
C GLY A 79 -0.22 -4.18 -26.46
N ILE A 80 -0.82 -3.37 -25.59
CA ILE A 80 -0.09 -2.65 -24.54
C ILE A 80 0.11 -3.48 -23.26
N ILE A 81 -0.65 -4.56 -23.07
CA ILE A 81 -0.45 -5.49 -21.96
C ILE A 81 0.61 -6.50 -22.40
N ARG A 82 1.73 -6.55 -21.68
CA ARG A 82 2.90 -7.37 -22.02
C ARG A 82 3.36 -8.17 -20.82
N LEU A 83 4.06 -9.27 -21.08
CA LEU A 83 4.73 -10.02 -20.04
C LEU A 83 6.02 -9.30 -19.66
N SER A 84 6.30 -9.18 -18.36
CA SER A 84 7.65 -8.93 -17.88
C SER A 84 8.46 -10.23 -18.00
N THR A 85 9.27 -10.30 -19.04
CA THR A 85 10.09 -11.47 -19.37
C THR A 85 11.15 -11.71 -18.29
N SER A 86 11.29 -12.97 -17.89
CA SER A 86 12.39 -13.43 -17.04
C SER A 86 13.47 -14.08 -17.89
N PHE A 87 14.73 -13.87 -17.51
CA PHE A 87 15.88 -14.46 -18.20
C PHE A 87 16.50 -15.54 -17.32
N GLU A 88 16.66 -16.75 -17.89
CA GLU A 88 17.41 -17.84 -17.24
C GLU A 88 18.90 -17.68 -17.54
N SER A 89 19.50 -16.60 -17.06
CA SER A 89 20.92 -16.27 -17.24
C SER A 89 21.60 -16.00 -15.91
N SER A 90 22.92 -15.80 -15.95
CA SER A 90 23.66 -15.23 -14.82
C SER A 90 23.00 -13.92 -14.38
N GLY A 91 22.61 -13.83 -13.11
CA GLY A 91 22.01 -12.63 -12.56
C GLY A 91 22.96 -11.43 -12.56
N LEU A 92 24.29 -11.67 -12.53
CA LEU A 92 25.31 -10.64 -12.62
C LEU A 92 25.37 -10.05 -14.03
N ASP A 93 25.37 -10.90 -15.05
CA ASP A 93 25.42 -10.46 -16.45
C ASP A 93 24.15 -9.69 -16.81
N PHE A 94 22.99 -10.17 -16.33
CA PHE A 94 21.72 -9.46 -16.50
C PHE A 94 21.71 -8.10 -15.79
N PHE A 95 22.31 -8.02 -14.60
CA PHE A 95 22.44 -6.76 -13.87
C PHE A 95 23.36 -5.76 -14.58
N GLU A 96 24.52 -6.20 -15.08
CA GLU A 96 25.42 -5.33 -15.84
C GLU A 96 24.78 -4.89 -17.17
N ALA A 97 24.03 -5.77 -17.85
CA ALA A 97 23.25 -5.38 -19.02
C ALA A 97 22.21 -4.30 -18.68
N ALA A 98 21.43 -4.49 -17.60
CA ALA A 98 20.43 -3.52 -17.16
C ALA A 98 21.08 -2.15 -16.83
N LYS A 99 22.25 -2.16 -16.20
CA LYS A 99 23.04 -0.96 -15.90
C LYS A 99 23.54 -0.26 -17.18
N ASN A 100 24.06 -1.01 -18.14
CA ASN A 100 24.53 -0.46 -19.43
C ASN A 100 23.38 0.13 -20.26
N MET A 101 22.17 -0.41 -20.11
CA MET A 101 20.94 0.13 -20.71
C MET A 101 20.36 1.32 -19.94
N GLY A 102 20.98 1.74 -18.82
CA GLY A 102 20.49 2.85 -18.00
C GLY A 102 19.21 2.55 -17.22
N LEU A 103 18.83 1.28 -17.05
CA LEU A 103 17.65 0.89 -16.28
C LEU A 103 17.86 1.12 -14.78
N GLU A 104 16.78 1.23 -14.01
CA GLU A 104 16.85 1.42 -12.54
C GLU A 104 17.59 0.27 -11.86
N GLY A 105 17.45 -0.95 -12.38
CA GLY A 105 18.01 -2.17 -11.84
C GLY A 105 17.19 -3.39 -12.26
N ILE A 106 17.28 -4.46 -11.47
CA ILE A 106 16.60 -5.72 -11.72
C ILE A 106 15.80 -6.17 -10.49
N VAL A 107 14.83 -7.06 -10.71
CA VAL A 107 14.11 -7.74 -9.63
C VAL A 107 14.42 -9.23 -9.71
N ALA A 108 15.16 -9.74 -8.72
CA ALA A 108 15.39 -11.17 -8.56
C ALA A 108 14.25 -11.79 -7.76
N LYS A 109 13.59 -12.81 -8.33
CA LYS A 109 12.50 -13.53 -7.68
C LYS A 109 12.85 -15.01 -7.54
N LYS A 110 12.65 -15.58 -6.35
CA LYS A 110 12.91 -17.00 -6.08
C LYS A 110 11.85 -17.85 -6.78
N LYS A 111 12.26 -18.81 -7.61
CA LYS A 111 11.38 -19.60 -8.50
C LYS A 111 10.26 -20.34 -7.75
N ASP A 112 10.58 -20.89 -6.59
CA ASP A 112 9.66 -21.67 -5.73
C ASP A 112 8.89 -20.81 -4.71
N SER A 113 8.97 -19.47 -4.79
CA SER A 113 8.31 -18.60 -3.82
C SER A 113 6.81 -18.49 -4.01
N LEU A 114 6.09 -18.48 -2.89
CA LEU A 114 4.67 -18.17 -2.82
C LEU A 114 4.45 -16.66 -2.82
N TYR A 115 3.26 -16.22 -3.23
CA TYR A 115 2.92 -14.80 -3.19
C TYR A 115 2.42 -14.40 -1.79
N THR A 116 3.12 -13.47 -1.15
CA THR A 116 2.76 -12.98 0.19
C THR A 116 2.29 -11.53 0.13
N SER A 117 0.97 -11.33 0.21
CA SER A 117 0.38 -9.98 0.15
C SER A 117 0.84 -9.09 1.31
N GLY A 118 1.08 -7.80 1.03
CA GLY A 118 1.38 -6.76 2.02
C GLY A 118 2.73 -6.89 2.73
N ASN A 119 3.55 -7.90 2.40
CA ASN A 119 4.78 -8.19 3.12
C ASN A 119 6.01 -8.12 2.20
N ARG A 120 7.14 -7.69 2.77
CA ARG A 120 8.44 -7.70 2.07
C ARG A 120 9.22 -8.93 2.52
N THR A 121 9.48 -9.86 1.60
CA THR A 121 10.20 -11.11 1.88
C THR A 121 11.63 -11.09 1.32
N LYS A 122 12.41 -12.16 1.58
CA LYS A 122 13.72 -12.37 0.93
C LYS A 122 13.59 -12.94 -0.48
N ASP A 123 12.40 -13.40 -0.84
CA ASP A 123 12.18 -14.11 -2.10
C ASP A 123 12.18 -13.15 -3.29
N TRP A 124 11.85 -11.87 -3.05
CA TRP A 124 11.85 -10.82 -4.06
C TRP A 124 12.85 -9.74 -3.65
N LEU A 125 13.92 -9.62 -4.42
CA LEU A 125 14.99 -8.67 -4.18
C LEU A 125 15.05 -7.67 -5.34
N LYS A 126 14.76 -6.39 -5.04
CA LYS A 126 15.09 -5.29 -5.94
C LYS A 126 16.58 -4.98 -5.80
N ILE A 127 17.32 -5.11 -6.90
CA ILE A 127 18.74 -4.86 -7.00
C ILE A 127 18.92 -3.63 -7.89
N LYS A 128 19.16 -2.47 -7.28
CA LYS A 128 19.25 -1.19 -7.98
C LYS A 128 20.64 -1.05 -8.65
N ALA A 129 20.65 -0.68 -9.94
CA ALA A 129 21.85 -0.36 -10.70
C ALA A 129 22.38 1.05 -10.38
N ASN A 130 21.46 1.99 -10.14
CA ASN A 130 21.75 3.36 -9.76
C ASN A 130 21.19 3.67 -8.37
N LYS A 131 21.86 4.54 -7.60
CA LYS A 131 21.28 5.01 -6.34
C LYS A 131 20.17 6.00 -6.67
N ARG A 132 18.93 5.58 -6.44
CA ARG A 132 17.74 6.44 -6.46
C ARG A 132 17.16 6.52 -5.08
N GLN A 133 16.80 7.73 -4.67
CA GLN A 133 16.22 8.01 -3.37
C GLN A 133 15.15 9.10 -3.46
N GLU A 134 14.13 8.94 -2.64
CA GLU A 134 13.14 9.98 -2.37
C GLU A 134 13.81 11.13 -1.59
N MET A 135 13.51 12.37 -1.95
CA MET A 135 14.08 13.58 -1.38
C MET A 135 12.98 14.63 -1.18
N VAL A 136 13.09 15.40 -0.10
CA VAL A 136 12.19 16.53 0.19
C VAL A 136 12.78 17.80 -0.39
N ILE A 137 11.96 18.55 -1.14
CA ILE A 137 12.34 19.84 -1.71
C ILE A 137 12.19 20.91 -0.64
N GLY A 138 13.31 21.53 -0.26
CA GLY A 138 13.34 22.66 0.68
C GLY A 138 13.52 24.03 0.00
N GLY A 139 13.78 24.06 -1.30
CA GLY A 139 13.92 25.29 -2.05
C GLY A 139 14.38 25.08 -3.48
N TYR A 140 14.57 26.19 -4.19
CA TYR A 140 15.20 26.21 -5.51
C TYR A 140 16.07 27.45 -5.67
N THR A 141 17.02 27.38 -6.59
CA THR A 141 17.96 28.45 -6.89
C THR A 141 17.75 28.99 -8.30
N LYS A 142 18.06 30.27 -8.51
CA LYS A 142 18.16 30.88 -9.84
C LYS A 142 19.49 31.61 -9.96
N ASN A 143 20.31 31.23 -10.94
CA ASN A 143 21.55 31.92 -11.26
C ASN A 143 21.23 33.25 -11.94
N THR A 144 22.04 34.29 -11.69
CA THR A 144 21.79 35.67 -12.13
C THR A 144 21.55 35.82 -13.64
N ASP A 145 22.22 35.01 -14.47
CA ASP A 145 22.17 35.11 -15.95
C ASP A 145 21.59 33.87 -16.64
N SER A 146 20.80 33.06 -15.94
CA SER A 146 20.21 31.86 -16.52
C SER A 146 18.89 32.15 -17.22
N SER A 147 18.75 31.67 -18.45
CA SER A 147 17.48 31.65 -19.18
C SER A 147 16.47 30.66 -18.59
N LYS A 148 16.94 29.69 -17.78
CA LYS A 148 16.07 28.71 -17.13
C LYS A 148 15.15 29.37 -16.10
N LEU A 149 13.96 28.80 -15.95
CA LEU A 149 12.99 29.26 -14.95
C LEU A 149 13.52 29.09 -13.52
N PHE A 150 14.23 28.00 -13.25
CA PHE A 150 15.11 27.83 -12.11
C PHE A 150 16.37 27.04 -12.51
N SER A 151 17.44 27.16 -11.73
CA SER A 151 18.75 26.57 -12.00
C SER A 151 18.97 25.21 -11.30
N ALA A 152 18.53 25.08 -10.05
CA ALA A 152 18.59 23.81 -9.32
C ALA A 152 17.58 23.76 -8.17
N LEU A 153 17.13 22.57 -7.80
CA LEU A 153 16.42 22.33 -6.54
C LEU A 153 17.42 22.18 -5.40
N LEU A 154 17.02 22.59 -4.20
CA LEU A 154 17.70 22.34 -2.94
C LEU A 154 16.90 21.25 -2.22
N VAL A 155 17.53 20.11 -1.97
CA VAL A 155 16.83 18.93 -1.45
C VAL A 155 17.48 18.38 -0.19
N GLY A 156 16.71 17.59 0.56
CA GLY A 156 17.16 16.98 1.81
C GLY A 156 16.34 15.75 2.19
N VAL A 157 16.71 15.15 3.31
CA VAL A 157 15.95 14.07 3.95
C VAL A 157 15.68 14.38 5.42
N TYR A 158 14.59 13.86 5.95
CA TYR A 158 14.31 13.97 7.37
C TYR A 158 15.22 13.05 8.19
N GLU A 159 15.83 13.60 9.22
CA GLU A 159 16.55 12.89 10.25
C GLU A 159 16.19 13.52 11.60
N ASN A 160 15.72 12.70 12.56
CA ASN A 160 15.32 13.16 13.89
C ASN A 160 14.33 14.34 13.88
N GLY A 161 13.40 14.34 12.91
CA GLY A 161 12.38 15.38 12.75
C GLY A 161 12.87 16.67 12.08
N LYS A 162 14.14 16.75 11.69
CA LYS A 162 14.73 17.90 11.02
C LYS A 162 15.11 17.56 9.57
N LEU A 163 15.05 18.55 8.68
CA LEU A 163 15.41 18.36 7.27
C LEU A 163 16.91 18.58 7.08
N ARG A 164 17.67 17.51 6.88
CA ARG A 164 19.10 17.57 6.58
C ARG A 164 19.32 17.77 5.08
N TYR A 165 20.11 18.78 4.71
CA TYR A 165 20.41 19.08 3.31
C TYR A 165 21.27 17.97 2.67
N THR A 166 20.93 17.55 1.45
CA THR A 166 21.64 16.47 0.72
C THR A 166 22.18 16.91 -0.65
N GLY A 167 22.04 18.20 -0.99
CA GLY A 167 22.67 18.78 -2.17
C GLY A 167 21.70 19.49 -3.11
N LYS A 168 22.27 19.90 -4.25
CA LYS A 168 21.56 20.62 -5.32
C LYS A 168 21.32 19.71 -6.51
N VAL A 169 20.11 19.74 -7.07
CA VAL A 169 19.73 18.94 -8.25
C VAL A 169 19.50 19.89 -9.42
N GLY A 170 20.40 19.89 -10.41
CA GLY A 170 20.42 20.86 -11.52
C GLY A 170 20.05 20.31 -12.89
N THR A 171 19.85 19.00 -13.01
CA THR A 171 19.55 18.28 -14.25
C THR A 171 18.29 17.43 -14.09
N GLY A 172 17.73 16.93 -15.20
CA GLY A 172 16.52 16.10 -15.19
C GLY A 172 15.21 16.86 -15.33
N PHE A 173 15.25 18.14 -15.75
CA PHE A 173 14.07 18.96 -15.98
C PHE A 173 14.03 19.44 -17.44
N ASN A 174 12.84 19.41 -18.05
CA ASN A 174 12.55 20.18 -19.26
C ASN A 174 11.78 21.48 -18.91
N ASP A 175 11.67 22.41 -19.86
CA ASP A 175 11.08 23.74 -19.62
C ASP A 175 9.61 23.68 -19.17
N LYS A 176 8.85 22.74 -19.73
CA LYS A 176 7.45 22.50 -19.36
C LYS A 176 7.35 22.08 -17.89
N MET A 177 8.14 21.10 -17.48
CA MET A 177 8.22 20.63 -16.09
C MET A 177 8.62 21.78 -15.15
N GLN A 178 9.62 22.59 -15.50
CA GLN A 178 10.03 23.71 -14.66
C GLN A 178 8.89 24.70 -14.41
N LYS A 179 8.08 24.98 -15.44
CA LYS A 179 6.92 25.87 -15.34
C LYS A 179 5.84 25.32 -14.43
N GLU A 180 5.53 24.03 -14.55
CA GLU A 180 4.53 23.33 -13.72
C GLU A 180 4.97 23.24 -12.26
N MET A 181 6.26 22.95 -12.02
CA MET A 181 6.85 22.93 -10.68
C MET A 181 6.78 24.31 -10.03
N LEU A 182 7.15 25.38 -10.73
CA LEU A 182 7.05 26.73 -10.19
C LEU A 182 5.61 27.12 -9.85
N ALA A 183 4.62 26.71 -10.65
CA ALA A 183 3.22 26.94 -10.33
C ALA A 183 2.81 26.27 -9.02
N THR A 184 3.29 25.05 -8.78
CA THR A 184 3.08 24.31 -7.53
C THR A 184 3.79 24.99 -6.36
N PHE A 185 5.06 25.36 -6.55
CA PHE A 185 5.93 25.92 -5.51
C PHE A 185 5.39 27.23 -4.90
N LYS A 186 4.65 28.04 -5.67
CA LYS A 186 4.07 29.31 -5.19
C LYS A 186 3.34 29.19 -3.85
N LYS A 187 2.62 28.08 -3.62
CA LYS A 187 1.84 27.84 -2.40
C LYS A 187 2.70 27.49 -1.18
N TYR A 188 3.94 27.09 -1.42
CA TYR A 188 4.86 26.59 -0.39
C TYR A 188 5.98 27.57 -0.07
N ILE A 189 6.03 28.75 -0.71
CA ILE A 189 7.10 29.73 -0.46
C ILE A 189 7.09 30.19 1.00
N ILE A 190 8.27 30.15 1.62
CA ILE A 190 8.52 30.64 2.97
C ILE A 190 9.75 31.57 2.97
N LYS A 191 9.85 32.40 4.01
CA LYS A 191 10.96 33.37 4.14
C LYS A 191 12.23 32.74 4.72
N THR A 192 12.09 31.69 5.51
CA THR A 192 13.19 31.05 6.23
C THR A 192 13.60 29.72 5.58
N PRO A 193 14.89 29.38 5.57
CA PRO A 193 15.35 28.08 5.09
C PRO A 193 14.77 26.95 5.96
N PRO A 194 14.26 25.86 5.36
CA PRO A 194 13.66 24.74 6.10
C PRO A 194 14.68 23.70 6.57
N PHE A 195 15.95 23.84 6.20
CA PHE A 195 17.02 22.90 6.51
C PHE A 195 17.57 23.13 7.93
N ASP A 196 18.02 22.06 8.59
CA ASP A 196 18.66 22.13 9.92
C ASP A 196 19.91 23.02 9.86
N GLU A 197 20.72 22.83 8.83
CA GLU A 197 21.83 23.72 8.48
C GLU A 197 21.54 24.40 7.15
N THR A 198 21.62 25.73 7.11
CA THR A 198 21.35 26.50 5.89
C THR A 198 22.50 26.28 4.90
N PRO A 199 22.22 25.77 3.69
CA PRO A 199 23.27 25.50 2.72
C PRO A 199 23.82 26.81 2.14
N ASP A 200 25.14 26.91 2.05
CA ASP A 200 25.79 27.95 1.24
C ASP A 200 25.69 27.59 -0.25
N ILE A 201 24.66 28.15 -0.89
CA ILE A 201 24.33 27.93 -2.31
C ILE A 201 25.40 28.48 -3.27
N ASN A 202 26.24 29.41 -2.80
CA ASN A 202 27.28 30.08 -3.58
C ASN A 202 28.69 29.63 -3.18
N LYS A 203 28.81 28.58 -2.35
CA LYS A 203 30.10 28.07 -1.86
C LYS A 203 31.01 27.68 -3.03
N PRO A 204 32.23 28.26 -3.12
CA PRO A 204 33.26 27.81 -4.04
C PRO A 204 33.59 26.34 -3.81
N SER A 205 33.83 25.59 -4.89
CA SER A 205 34.38 24.23 -4.78
C SER A 205 35.71 24.14 -5.51
N ARG A 206 36.52 23.15 -5.16
CA ARG A 206 37.81 22.88 -5.84
C ARG A 206 37.66 22.73 -7.36
N PHE A 207 36.51 22.25 -7.82
CA PHE A 207 36.20 22.06 -9.24
C PHE A 207 35.42 23.23 -9.87
N ARG A 208 34.92 24.16 -9.04
CA ARG A 208 34.23 25.37 -9.48
C ARG A 208 34.54 26.52 -8.51
N PRO A 209 35.73 27.12 -8.61
CA PRO A 209 36.18 28.16 -7.67
C PRO A 209 35.37 29.46 -7.78
N ASN A 210 34.80 29.75 -8.96
CA ASN A 210 33.90 30.89 -9.19
C ASN A 210 32.51 30.40 -9.64
N PRO A 211 31.65 29.93 -8.71
CA PRO A 211 30.29 29.57 -9.07
C PRO A 211 29.49 30.84 -9.43
N PRO A 212 28.58 30.77 -10.42
CA PRO A 212 27.69 31.88 -10.71
C PRO A 212 26.84 32.21 -9.48
N LYS A 213 26.66 33.51 -9.21
CA LYS A 213 25.81 33.96 -8.10
C LYS A 213 24.39 33.43 -8.32
N ALA A 214 23.87 32.79 -7.29
CA ALA A 214 22.54 32.23 -7.26
C ALA A 214 21.74 32.83 -6.10
N THR A 215 20.45 33.04 -6.34
CA THR A 215 19.48 33.43 -5.31
C THR A 215 18.61 32.22 -4.98
N ALA A 216 18.46 31.90 -3.70
CA ALA A 216 17.56 30.85 -3.24
C ALA A 216 16.16 31.39 -2.94
N THR A 217 15.15 30.60 -3.30
CA THR A 217 13.78 30.72 -2.81
C THR A 217 13.45 29.49 -1.98
N TRP A 218 13.03 29.70 -0.74
CA TRP A 218 12.76 28.62 0.22
C TRP A 218 11.33 28.14 0.15
N LEU A 219 11.14 26.84 0.38
CA LEU A 219 9.83 26.18 0.32
C LEU A 219 9.56 25.44 1.63
N LYS A 220 8.28 25.34 2.02
CA LYS A 220 7.85 24.42 3.07
C LYS A 220 8.29 23.00 2.69
N PRO A 221 8.88 22.24 3.62
CA PRO A 221 9.45 20.91 3.34
C PRO A 221 8.38 19.82 3.26
N GLU A 222 7.43 19.99 2.34
CA GLU A 222 6.27 19.11 2.16
C GLU A 222 6.24 18.43 0.78
N LEU A 223 7.01 18.95 -0.17
CA LEU A 223 7.07 18.42 -1.53
C LEU A 223 8.15 17.35 -1.63
N VAL A 224 7.79 16.17 -2.15
CA VAL A 224 8.71 15.05 -2.35
C VAL A 224 9.01 14.89 -3.83
N CYS A 225 10.26 14.55 -4.14
CA CYS A 225 10.72 14.18 -5.46
C CYS A 225 11.59 12.93 -5.39
N GLU A 226 11.84 12.33 -6.54
CA GLU A 226 12.80 11.24 -6.71
C GLU A 226 14.04 11.75 -7.44
N VAL A 227 15.20 11.37 -6.92
CA VAL A 227 16.51 11.81 -7.42
C VAL A 227 17.40 10.59 -7.61
N SER A 228 18.00 10.47 -8.79
CA SER A 228 19.10 9.54 -9.06
C SER A 228 20.44 10.20 -8.79
N PHE A 229 21.43 9.45 -8.32
CA PHE A 229 22.78 9.94 -8.05
C PHE A 229 23.80 8.79 -8.10
N THR A 230 25.08 9.11 -8.27
CA THR A 230 26.14 8.08 -8.35
C THR A 230 26.54 7.59 -6.96
N GLU A 231 26.75 8.52 -6.04
CA GLU A 231 27.07 8.22 -4.65
C GLU A 231 26.70 9.35 -3.69
N MET A 232 26.60 9.00 -2.41
CA MET A 232 26.49 9.94 -1.31
C MET A 232 27.89 10.09 -0.71
N THR A 233 28.38 11.32 -0.55
CA THR A 233 29.66 11.57 0.12
C THR A 233 29.55 11.27 1.63
N SER A 234 30.70 11.17 2.31
CA SER A 234 30.78 11.08 3.78
C SER A 234 29.99 12.17 4.49
N ASP A 235 29.92 13.35 3.85
CA ASP A 235 29.28 14.55 4.39
C ASP A 235 27.78 14.61 4.04
N GLY A 236 27.22 13.53 3.47
CA GLY A 236 25.79 13.42 3.17
C GLY A 236 25.34 14.19 1.93
N ILE A 237 26.24 14.52 1.00
CA ILE A 237 25.94 15.24 -0.25
C ILE A 237 25.96 14.29 -1.45
N MET A 238 24.95 14.38 -2.31
CA MET A 238 24.88 13.60 -3.54
C MET A 238 25.90 14.05 -4.59
N ARG A 239 26.52 13.08 -5.28
CA ARG A 239 27.31 13.29 -6.49
C ARG A 239 26.50 12.99 -7.74
N HIS A 240 26.60 13.90 -8.71
CA HIS A 240 25.86 13.87 -9.99
C HIS A 240 24.34 13.61 -9.84
N PRO A 241 23.63 14.36 -8.98
CA PRO A 241 22.20 14.15 -8.81
C PRO A 241 21.40 14.61 -10.03
N SER A 242 20.43 13.82 -10.47
CA SER A 242 19.47 14.16 -11.51
C SER A 242 18.04 13.92 -11.03
N PHE A 243 17.14 14.84 -11.37
CA PHE A 243 15.73 14.72 -11.04
C PHE A 243 15.05 13.66 -11.91
N GLU A 244 14.21 12.85 -11.29
CA GLU A 244 13.47 11.77 -11.97
C GLU A 244 11.96 12.04 -12.00
N GLY A 245 11.40 12.67 -10.97
CA GLY A 245 9.95 12.92 -10.89
C GLY A 245 9.50 13.48 -9.55
N MET A 246 8.27 13.98 -9.48
CA MET A 246 7.62 14.37 -8.22
C MET A 246 7.04 13.11 -7.54
N ARG A 247 6.81 13.11 -6.23
CA ARG A 247 6.17 11.99 -5.51
C ARG A 247 5.02 12.50 -4.66
N THR A 248 3.90 12.79 -5.32
CA THR A 248 2.68 13.30 -4.66
C THR A 248 1.98 12.25 -3.80
N ASP A 249 2.33 10.97 -3.98
CA ASP A 249 1.86 9.82 -3.21
C ASP A 249 2.53 9.69 -1.83
N LYS A 250 3.60 10.46 -1.57
CA LYS A 250 4.43 10.32 -0.37
C LYS A 250 4.30 11.47 0.60
N ASN A 251 4.30 11.14 1.89
CA ASN A 251 4.41 12.11 2.96
C ASN A 251 5.89 12.48 3.18
N ALA A 252 6.23 13.76 3.07
CA ALA A 252 7.60 14.25 3.22
C ALA A 252 8.28 13.82 4.52
N ARG A 253 7.55 13.76 5.65
CA ARG A 253 8.12 13.37 6.95
C ARG A 253 8.58 11.91 7.02
N GLN A 254 8.16 11.07 6.06
CA GLN A 254 8.58 9.67 5.97
C GLN A 254 9.83 9.48 5.10
N VAL A 255 10.29 10.54 4.43
CA VAL A 255 11.45 10.51 3.55
C VAL A 255 12.71 10.61 4.39
N VAL A 256 13.34 9.47 4.62
CA VAL A 256 14.60 9.32 5.36
C VAL A 256 15.69 8.78 4.42
N GLU A 257 16.96 8.95 4.80
CA GLU A 257 18.07 8.41 4.01
C GLU A 257 17.95 6.88 3.83
N GLU A 258 17.95 6.42 2.57
CA GLU A 258 17.95 5.00 2.25
C GLU A 258 19.35 4.43 2.43
N LYS A 259 19.63 3.85 3.60
CA LYS A 259 20.88 3.12 3.82
C LYS A 259 20.76 1.72 3.22
N PRO A 260 21.75 1.25 2.42
CA PRO A 260 21.77 -0.12 1.94
C PRO A 260 21.80 -1.06 3.15
N GLN A 261 20.76 -1.89 3.28
CA GLN A 261 20.63 -2.84 4.37
C GLN A 261 21.04 -4.23 3.91
N LYS A 262 21.73 -4.96 4.78
CA LYS A 262 21.98 -6.39 4.57
C LYS A 262 20.66 -7.15 4.57
N THR A 263 20.45 -8.00 3.57
CA THR A 263 19.21 -8.75 3.30
C THR A 263 18.65 -9.48 4.54
N LEU A 264 19.51 -10.02 5.39
CA LEU A 264 19.10 -10.73 6.62
C LEU A 264 18.42 -9.77 7.62
N ALA A 265 18.98 -8.58 7.84
CA ALA A 265 18.50 -7.61 8.83
C ALA A 265 17.19 -6.91 8.41
N THR A 266 16.99 -6.67 7.11
CA THR A 266 15.75 -6.06 6.58
C THR A 266 14.53 -6.95 6.81
N VAL A 267 14.70 -8.26 6.66
CA VAL A 267 13.59 -9.22 6.82
C VAL A 267 13.28 -9.48 8.29
N GLU A 268 14.29 -9.52 9.16
CA GLU A 268 14.05 -9.65 10.61
C GLU A 268 13.34 -8.43 11.22
N LYS A 269 13.70 -7.20 10.81
CA LYS A 269 13.02 -5.97 11.31
C LYS A 269 11.57 -5.87 10.86
N LYS A 270 11.24 -6.26 9.62
CA LYS A 270 9.85 -6.24 9.13
C LYS A 270 9.00 -7.41 9.62
N ASN A 271 9.61 -8.55 9.95
CA ASN A 271 8.91 -9.68 10.58
C ASN A 271 8.39 -9.40 12.00
N LYS A 272 8.82 -8.30 12.64
CA LYS A 272 8.26 -7.83 13.93
C LYS A 272 6.95 -7.05 13.77
N ALA A 273 6.68 -6.43 12.61
CA ALA A 273 5.31 -6.06 12.28
C ALA A 273 4.58 -7.38 12.01
N SER A 274 3.52 -7.67 12.77
CA SER A 274 2.87 -8.99 12.73
C SER A 274 2.61 -9.39 11.29
N MET A 275 3.35 -10.39 10.79
CA MET A 275 2.95 -11.09 9.59
C MET A 275 1.46 -11.38 9.75
N ILE A 276 0.62 -10.85 8.85
CA ILE A 276 -0.71 -11.41 8.65
C ILE A 276 -0.42 -12.77 8.03
N ARG A 277 -0.10 -13.74 8.88
CA ARG A 277 -0.06 -15.13 8.50
C ARG A 277 -1.50 -15.46 8.15
N PRO A 278 -1.80 -15.95 6.93
CA PRO A 278 -2.96 -16.80 6.79
C PRO A 278 -2.87 -17.81 7.93
N ALA A 279 -3.94 -17.97 8.70
CA ALA A 279 -3.94 -19.01 9.72
C ALA A 279 -3.59 -20.30 8.96
N GLY A 280 -2.45 -20.91 9.30
CA GLY A 280 -1.99 -22.10 8.61
C GLY A 280 -3.11 -23.14 8.55
N GLU A 281 -3.04 -24.03 7.57
CA GLU A 281 -3.96 -25.14 7.27
C GLU A 281 -4.24 -26.13 8.42
N LYS A 282 -4.10 -25.74 9.69
CA LYS A 282 -4.88 -26.37 10.75
C LYS A 282 -6.30 -25.84 10.63
N THR A 283 -7.11 -26.51 9.81
CA THR A 283 -8.58 -26.37 9.82
C THR A 283 -9.03 -26.35 11.28
N ARG A 284 -9.44 -25.18 11.78
CA ARG A 284 -10.00 -25.06 13.13
C ARG A 284 -11.14 -26.07 13.24
N ARG A 285 -11.07 -26.92 14.27
CA ARG A 285 -12.17 -27.84 14.60
C ARG A 285 -13.41 -27.02 14.97
N THR A 286 -14.57 -27.64 14.94
CA THR A 286 -15.82 -26.99 15.35
C THR A 286 -15.75 -26.56 16.82
N LEU A 287 -16.35 -25.41 17.13
CA LEU A 287 -16.46 -24.87 18.48
C LEU A 287 -17.52 -25.62 19.31
N LEU A 288 -18.59 -26.00 18.63
CA LEU A 288 -19.80 -26.57 19.21
C LEU A 288 -19.95 -28.04 18.82
N ASN A 289 -20.38 -28.85 19.78
CA ASN A 289 -20.70 -30.26 19.56
C ASN A 289 -21.99 -30.39 18.72
N PRO A 290 -22.12 -31.46 17.92
CA PRO A 290 -23.23 -31.60 16.96
C PRO A 290 -24.59 -31.89 17.58
N THR A 291 -24.65 -32.44 18.80
CA THR A 291 -25.89 -32.98 19.38
C THR A 291 -26.66 -32.02 20.29
N ASP A 292 -25.96 -31.12 20.98
CA ASP A 292 -26.60 -30.37 22.06
C ASP A 292 -27.33 -29.12 21.53
N GLU A 293 -28.51 -28.82 22.08
CA GLU A 293 -29.30 -27.62 21.74
C GLU A 293 -28.79 -26.33 22.40
N THR A 294 -28.07 -26.48 23.52
CA THR A 294 -27.49 -25.37 24.28
C THR A 294 -26.12 -25.76 24.80
N GLN A 295 -25.13 -24.90 24.61
CA GLN A 295 -23.77 -25.12 25.10
C GLN A 295 -23.19 -23.82 25.65
N VAL A 296 -22.38 -23.93 26.71
CA VAL A 296 -21.58 -22.83 27.23
C VAL A 296 -20.12 -23.07 26.88
N ARG A 297 -19.44 -22.08 26.32
CA ARG A 297 -18.00 -22.12 26.05
C ARG A 297 -17.32 -20.89 26.60
N LYS A 298 -16.11 -21.09 27.12
CA LYS A 298 -15.22 -19.99 27.48
C LYS A 298 -14.35 -19.63 26.28
N VAL A 299 -14.52 -18.42 25.74
CA VAL A 299 -13.75 -17.88 24.61
C VAL A 299 -13.14 -16.56 25.04
N ASN A 300 -11.84 -16.37 24.81
CA ASN A 300 -11.10 -15.18 25.25
C ASN A 300 -11.31 -14.79 26.73
N GLY A 301 -11.53 -15.79 27.60
CA GLY A 301 -11.77 -15.55 29.03
C GLY A 301 -13.24 -15.26 29.41
N HIS A 302 -14.14 -15.14 28.44
CA HIS A 302 -15.56 -14.85 28.64
C HIS A 302 -16.42 -16.10 28.42
N GLU A 303 -17.45 -16.29 29.24
CA GLU A 303 -18.43 -17.36 29.04
C GLU A 303 -19.52 -16.92 28.08
N LEU A 304 -19.68 -17.66 26.98
CA LEU A 304 -20.75 -17.48 26.01
C LEU A 304 -21.70 -18.67 26.08
N LYS A 305 -22.99 -18.37 26.28
CA LYS A 305 -24.08 -19.35 26.18
C LYS A 305 -24.68 -19.30 24.78
N PHE A 306 -24.57 -20.40 24.04
CA PHE A 306 -25.18 -20.58 22.74
C PHE A 306 -26.46 -21.41 22.88
N THR A 307 -27.56 -20.95 22.29
CA THR A 307 -28.88 -21.58 22.38
C THR A 307 -29.53 -21.70 21.01
N ASN A 308 -30.52 -22.60 20.90
CA ASN A 308 -31.27 -22.91 19.68
C ASN A 308 -30.33 -23.35 18.55
N LEU A 309 -29.39 -24.24 18.88
CA LEU A 309 -28.29 -24.60 17.99
C LEU A 309 -28.77 -25.32 16.73
N SER A 310 -29.83 -26.12 16.82
CA SER A 310 -30.35 -26.86 15.65
C SER A 310 -31.34 -26.04 14.82
N LYS A 311 -31.58 -24.77 15.17
CA LYS A 311 -32.49 -23.90 14.38
C LYS A 311 -31.93 -23.72 12.97
N VAL A 312 -32.73 -24.04 11.96
CA VAL A 312 -32.36 -23.90 10.55
C VAL A 312 -32.38 -22.43 10.14
N TYR A 313 -31.27 -21.94 9.59
CA TYR A 313 -31.13 -20.57 9.08
C TYR A 313 -31.20 -20.52 7.56
N TRP A 314 -30.68 -21.54 6.86
CA TRP A 314 -30.82 -21.72 5.41
C TRP A 314 -31.57 -23.02 5.11
N PRO A 315 -32.90 -22.98 4.87
CA PRO A 315 -33.70 -24.19 4.67
C PRO A 315 -33.26 -25.04 3.48
N LYS A 316 -32.88 -24.41 2.36
CA LYS A 316 -32.46 -25.12 1.13
C LYS A 316 -31.17 -25.91 1.29
N ASP A 317 -30.23 -25.38 2.07
CA ASP A 317 -28.91 -25.97 2.29
C ASP A 317 -28.82 -26.74 3.62
N GLU A 318 -29.94 -26.80 4.37
CA GLU A 318 -30.05 -27.39 5.71
C GLU A 318 -29.03 -26.84 6.73
N ILE A 319 -28.56 -25.60 6.55
CA ILE A 319 -27.57 -24.97 7.42
C ILE A 319 -28.24 -24.42 8.67
N THR A 320 -27.73 -24.82 9.83
CA THR A 320 -28.27 -24.44 11.14
C THR A 320 -27.54 -23.24 11.77
N LYS A 321 -28.10 -22.72 12.86
CA LYS A 321 -27.45 -21.71 13.71
C LYS A 321 -26.12 -22.21 14.28
N ARG A 322 -26.01 -23.51 14.59
CA ARG A 322 -24.74 -24.15 15.00
C ARG A 322 -23.68 -24.02 13.92
N ASP A 323 -24.05 -24.22 12.67
CA ASP A 323 -23.14 -24.14 11.53
C ASP A 323 -22.69 -22.70 11.30
N LEU A 324 -23.60 -21.72 11.42
CA LEU A 324 -23.25 -20.30 11.39
C LEU A 324 -22.22 -19.93 12.47
N LEU A 325 -22.43 -20.39 13.70
CA LEU A 325 -21.52 -20.13 14.83
C LEU A 325 -20.15 -20.79 14.62
N ASN A 326 -20.14 -22.04 14.16
CA ASN A 326 -18.91 -22.75 13.80
C ASN A 326 -18.18 -22.08 12.62
N TYR A 327 -18.92 -21.55 11.64
CA TYR A 327 -18.36 -20.79 10.54
C TYR A 327 -17.68 -19.52 11.04
N TYR A 328 -18.39 -18.68 11.82
CA TYR A 328 -17.82 -17.46 12.40
C TYR A 328 -16.60 -17.74 13.29
N TYR A 329 -16.61 -18.83 14.06
CA TYR A 329 -15.44 -19.28 14.81
C TYR A 329 -14.26 -19.64 13.89
N ARG A 330 -14.50 -20.36 12.80
CA ARG A 330 -13.47 -20.74 11.84
C ARG A 330 -12.89 -19.53 11.10
N VAL A 331 -13.74 -18.59 10.70
CA VAL A 331 -13.31 -17.40 9.95
C VAL A 331 -12.83 -16.25 10.83
N ALA A 332 -12.99 -16.32 12.15
CA ALA A 332 -12.57 -15.30 13.10
C ALA A 332 -11.16 -14.72 12.82
N PRO A 333 -10.10 -15.50 12.54
CA PRO A 333 -8.77 -14.96 12.26
C PRO A 333 -8.70 -14.06 11.02
N TYR A 334 -9.60 -14.28 10.06
CA TYR A 334 -9.64 -13.59 8.77
C TYR A 334 -10.58 -12.39 8.80
N ILE A 335 -11.73 -12.51 9.46
CA ILE A 335 -12.74 -11.45 9.51
C ILE A 335 -12.46 -10.41 10.61
N LEU A 336 -11.93 -10.83 11.77
CA LEU A 336 -11.69 -9.92 12.90
C LEU A 336 -10.80 -8.73 12.58
N PRO A 337 -9.70 -8.85 11.80
CA PRO A 337 -8.88 -7.68 11.44
C PRO A 337 -9.68 -6.53 10.83
N TYR A 338 -10.77 -6.84 10.11
CA TYR A 338 -11.63 -5.85 9.46
C TYR A 338 -12.75 -5.33 10.38
N LEU A 339 -13.17 -6.10 11.39
CA LEU A 339 -14.22 -5.70 12.33
C LEU A 339 -13.68 -5.02 13.59
N LYS A 340 -12.41 -5.28 13.93
CA LYS A 340 -11.81 -4.91 15.21
C LYS A 340 -11.85 -3.40 15.46
N ASN A 341 -12.29 -3.02 16.65
CA ASN A 341 -12.45 -1.66 17.15
C ASN A 341 -13.45 -0.81 16.35
N ARG A 342 -14.40 -1.45 15.65
CA ARG A 342 -15.41 -0.77 14.84
C ARG A 342 -16.81 -1.00 15.41
N PRO A 343 -17.62 0.06 15.56
CA PRO A 343 -19.05 -0.08 15.82
C PRO A 343 -19.72 -0.91 14.73
N GLN A 344 -20.63 -1.81 15.13
CA GLN A 344 -21.30 -2.74 14.22
C GLN A 344 -22.79 -2.41 14.09
N SER A 345 -23.25 -2.29 12.84
CA SER A 345 -24.66 -2.39 12.48
C SER A 345 -24.97 -3.84 12.10
N MET A 346 -25.52 -4.62 13.03
CA MET A 346 -25.76 -6.04 12.79
C MET A 346 -27.09 -6.25 12.08
N LEU A 347 -27.14 -7.03 10.99
CA LEU A 347 -28.40 -7.47 10.41
C LEU A 347 -28.79 -8.82 11.03
N ARG A 348 -29.86 -8.81 11.82
CA ARG A 348 -30.34 -10.00 12.53
C ARG A 348 -31.42 -10.70 11.74
N HIS A 349 -31.32 -12.03 11.70
CA HIS A 349 -32.27 -12.95 11.12
C HIS A 349 -32.70 -13.96 12.19
N PRO A 350 -33.62 -13.58 13.10
CA PRO A 350 -34.02 -14.46 14.19
C PRO A 350 -34.55 -15.81 13.69
N ASP A 351 -35.24 -15.81 12.55
CA ASP A 351 -35.95 -16.95 11.94
C ASP A 351 -35.32 -17.45 10.63
N GLY A 352 -34.03 -17.17 10.42
CA GLY A 352 -33.30 -17.56 9.21
C GLY A 352 -33.47 -16.59 8.04
N ILE A 353 -32.89 -16.92 6.90
CA ILE A 353 -32.78 -16.00 5.75
C ILE A 353 -34.10 -15.73 5.03
N GLU A 354 -35.10 -16.60 5.21
CA GLU A 354 -36.44 -16.43 4.63
C GLU A 354 -37.39 -15.65 5.56
N GLY A 355 -37.00 -15.46 6.83
CA GLY A 355 -37.76 -14.69 7.81
C GLY A 355 -37.47 -13.18 7.76
N GLU A 356 -38.21 -12.40 8.55
CA GLU A 356 -37.98 -10.95 8.66
C GLU A 356 -36.59 -10.63 9.26
N ALA A 357 -35.85 -9.77 8.56
CA ALA A 357 -34.55 -9.27 9.00
C ALA A 357 -34.66 -7.84 9.49
N PHE A 358 -33.85 -7.47 10.49
CA PHE A 358 -33.81 -6.08 10.98
C PHE A 358 -32.42 -5.66 11.44
N PHE A 359 -32.13 -4.37 11.27
CA PHE A 359 -30.88 -3.78 11.76
C PHE A 359 -30.92 -3.59 13.27
N TYR A 360 -29.92 -4.14 13.93
CA TYR A 360 -29.71 -4.04 15.36
C TYR A 360 -28.48 -3.17 15.64
N LYS A 361 -28.74 -1.91 15.96
CA LYS A 361 -27.73 -0.84 16.12
C LYS A 361 -27.57 -0.34 17.55
N ASP A 362 -28.48 -0.72 18.44
CA ASP A 362 -28.50 -0.26 19.83
C ASP A 362 -28.61 -1.42 20.81
N VAL A 363 -27.56 -1.63 21.60
CA VAL A 363 -27.44 -2.71 22.59
C VAL A 363 -27.60 -2.21 24.03
N THR A 364 -28.12 -0.99 24.22
CA THR A 364 -28.37 -0.39 25.53
C THR A 364 -29.11 -1.36 26.46
N GLY A 365 -28.49 -1.66 27.60
CA GLY A 365 -29.05 -2.54 28.65
C GLY A 365 -29.13 -4.03 28.30
N LYS A 366 -28.61 -4.46 27.13
CA LYS A 366 -28.73 -5.84 26.63
C LYS A 366 -27.40 -6.55 26.47
N ALA A 367 -26.32 -5.82 26.18
CA ALA A 367 -24.98 -6.39 26.05
C ALA A 367 -24.38 -6.76 27.43
N PRO A 368 -23.68 -7.90 27.57
CA PRO A 368 -22.89 -8.21 28.75
C PRO A 368 -21.86 -7.13 29.06
N SER A 369 -21.51 -6.95 30.33
CA SER A 369 -20.57 -5.92 30.79
C SER A 369 -19.16 -6.02 30.18
N TRP A 370 -18.77 -7.20 29.71
CA TRP A 370 -17.49 -7.44 29.07
C TRP A 370 -17.46 -7.07 27.57
N VAL A 371 -18.64 -6.91 26.95
CA VAL A 371 -18.74 -6.51 25.55
C VAL A 371 -18.57 -4.99 25.46
N GLU A 372 -17.60 -4.57 24.66
CA GLU A 372 -17.33 -3.15 24.44
C GLU A 372 -18.46 -2.50 23.63
N THR A 373 -18.85 -1.30 24.02
CA THR A 373 -19.91 -0.54 23.34
C THR A 373 -19.44 0.88 23.02
N TYR A 374 -19.98 1.45 21.96
CA TYR A 374 -19.67 2.79 21.48
C TYR A 374 -20.93 3.65 21.48
N LYS A 375 -20.94 4.70 22.31
CA LYS A 375 -22.06 5.64 22.42
C LYS A 375 -21.95 6.67 21.32
N TYR A 376 -22.94 6.72 20.43
CA TYR A 376 -22.97 7.67 19.33
C TYR A 376 -24.33 8.36 19.23
N LYS A 377 -24.31 9.68 19.02
CA LYS A 377 -25.51 10.48 18.74
C LYS A 377 -25.57 10.72 17.24
N SER A 378 -26.63 10.21 16.61
CA SER A 378 -26.81 10.41 15.18
C SER A 378 -27.28 11.83 14.89
N ASP A 379 -26.62 12.52 13.96
CA ASP A 379 -27.02 13.85 13.52
C ASP A 379 -28.33 13.85 12.72
N SER A 380 -28.65 12.73 12.05
CA SER A 380 -29.86 12.64 11.21
C SER A 380 -31.15 12.53 12.02
N ASP A 381 -31.14 11.88 13.18
CA ASP A 381 -32.34 11.68 14.00
C ASP A 381 -32.21 12.11 15.46
N GLY A 382 -31.05 12.64 15.86
CA GLY A 382 -30.76 13.11 17.20
C GLY A 382 -30.67 12.01 18.27
N ARG A 383 -30.88 10.74 17.91
CA ARG A 383 -30.94 9.64 18.88
C ARG A 383 -29.55 9.17 19.27
N VAL A 384 -29.39 8.95 20.57
CA VAL A 384 -28.19 8.35 21.15
C VAL A 384 -28.35 6.84 21.15
N ARG A 385 -27.39 6.11 20.60
CA ARG A 385 -27.36 4.64 20.53
C ARG A 385 -26.05 4.11 21.08
N ASN A 386 -26.08 2.94 21.70
CA ASN A 386 -24.87 2.21 22.07
C ASN A 386 -24.66 1.10 21.05
N TYR A 387 -23.68 1.26 20.18
CA TYR A 387 -23.29 0.25 19.20
C TYR A 387 -22.39 -0.80 19.85
N LEU A 388 -22.50 -2.06 19.41
CA LEU A 388 -21.58 -3.10 19.81
C LEU A 388 -20.26 -2.92 19.06
N VAL A 389 -19.13 -3.01 19.77
CA VAL A 389 -17.79 -2.90 19.18
C VAL A 389 -17.16 -4.28 19.13
N ALA A 390 -16.85 -4.77 17.93
CA ALA A 390 -16.11 -6.01 17.78
C ALA A 390 -14.66 -5.78 18.22
N LYS A 391 -14.15 -6.58 19.14
CA LYS A 391 -12.79 -6.46 19.69
C LYS A 391 -11.97 -7.72 19.43
N ASP A 392 -12.61 -8.85 19.61
CA ASP A 392 -12.00 -10.17 19.56
C ASP A 392 -13.03 -11.27 19.22
N GLU A 393 -12.58 -12.52 19.27
CA GLU A 393 -13.38 -13.69 18.93
C GLU A 393 -14.63 -13.86 19.80
N ALA A 394 -14.56 -13.52 21.09
CA ALA A 394 -15.71 -13.58 21.98
C ALA A 394 -16.78 -12.57 21.57
N SER A 395 -16.39 -11.33 21.28
CA SER A 395 -17.34 -10.32 20.80
C SER A 395 -17.99 -10.71 19.46
N LEU A 396 -17.22 -11.31 18.53
CA LEU A 396 -17.74 -11.79 17.25
C LEU A 396 -18.77 -12.92 17.41
N LEU A 397 -18.43 -13.92 18.21
CA LEU A 397 -19.34 -15.04 18.47
C LEU A 397 -20.57 -14.61 19.26
N TYR A 398 -20.45 -13.62 20.14
CA TYR A 398 -21.59 -13.05 20.82
C TYR A 398 -22.55 -12.39 19.82
N MET A 399 -22.04 -11.55 18.90
CA MET A 399 -22.85 -10.96 17.83
C MET A 399 -23.56 -12.04 16.99
N ALA A 400 -22.84 -13.05 16.54
CA ALA A 400 -23.41 -14.15 15.77
C ALA A 400 -24.48 -14.92 16.58
N SER A 401 -24.30 -15.09 17.89
CA SER A 401 -25.26 -15.79 18.75
C SER A 401 -26.60 -15.06 18.91
N LEU A 402 -26.63 -13.73 18.70
CA LEU A 402 -27.85 -12.93 18.63
C LEU A 402 -28.65 -13.18 17.33
N GLY A 403 -28.14 -14.01 16.42
CA GLY A 403 -28.73 -14.24 15.10
C GLY A 403 -28.32 -13.19 14.08
N ALA A 404 -27.22 -12.48 14.31
CA ALA A 404 -26.64 -11.59 13.30
C ALA A 404 -25.94 -12.44 12.23
N ILE A 405 -26.56 -12.55 11.06
CA ILE A 405 -25.95 -13.23 9.91
C ILE A 405 -24.97 -12.29 9.23
N GLU A 406 -25.25 -10.99 9.17
CA GLU A 406 -24.38 -9.99 8.55
C GLU A 406 -23.84 -8.99 9.58
N MET A 407 -22.53 -8.78 9.54
CA MET A 407 -21.81 -7.79 10.34
C MET A 407 -21.47 -6.60 9.44
N ASN A 408 -22.04 -5.43 9.72
CA ASN A 408 -21.73 -4.21 8.97
C ASN A 408 -20.87 -3.27 9.83
N PRO A 409 -19.53 -3.37 9.74
CA PRO A 409 -18.62 -2.47 10.45
C PRO A 409 -18.71 -1.05 9.90
N TRP A 410 -18.50 -0.07 10.77
CA TRP A 410 -18.21 1.30 10.33
C TRP A 410 -16.88 1.36 9.55
N HIS A 411 -16.78 2.28 8.60
CA HIS A 411 -15.52 2.50 7.87
C HIS A 411 -14.43 3.19 8.72
N SER A 412 -14.80 3.68 9.90
CA SER A 412 -13.91 4.25 10.91
C SER A 412 -13.84 3.37 12.17
N THR A 413 -12.84 3.62 13.01
CA THR A 413 -12.71 2.97 14.32
C THR A 413 -13.25 3.88 15.42
N VAL A 414 -13.53 3.32 16.60
CA VAL A 414 -13.97 4.09 17.79
C VAL A 414 -12.98 5.18 18.24
N GLN A 415 -11.73 5.14 17.79
CA GLN A 415 -10.72 6.17 18.12
C GLN A 415 -10.77 7.39 17.20
N LYS A 416 -11.29 7.22 15.97
CA LYS A 416 -11.32 8.27 14.94
C LYS A 416 -12.60 8.16 14.12
N GLU A 417 -13.75 8.36 14.75
CA GLU A 417 -15.07 8.12 14.16
C GLU A 417 -15.30 8.87 12.83
N ASP A 418 -14.77 10.08 12.69
CA ASP A 418 -14.91 10.91 11.49
C ASP A 418 -13.83 10.67 10.42
N ASN A 419 -12.90 9.73 10.65
CA ASN A 419 -11.77 9.48 9.75
C ASN A 419 -11.77 8.00 9.33
N PRO A 420 -12.47 7.65 8.23
CA PRO A 420 -12.44 6.30 7.71
C PRO A 420 -11.02 5.91 7.29
N ASP A 421 -10.63 4.67 7.60
CA ASP A 421 -9.31 4.11 7.28
C ASP A 421 -9.38 3.04 6.18
N TRP A 422 -10.58 2.74 5.66
CA TRP A 422 -10.82 1.90 4.49
C TRP A 422 -12.13 2.28 3.78
N CYS A 423 -12.23 1.95 2.49
CA CYS A 423 -13.41 2.18 1.64
C CYS A 423 -13.61 0.92 0.77
N ILE A 424 -14.87 0.50 0.59
CA ILE A 424 -15.26 -0.66 -0.23
C ILE A 424 -15.75 -0.20 -1.60
#